data_AF-A0A177ATX9-F1
#
_entry.id   AF-A0A177ATX9-F1
#
_cell.length_a   1.000
_cell.length_b   1.000
_cell.length_c   1.000
_cell.angle_alpha   90.00
_cell.angle_beta   90.00
_cell.angle_gamma   90.00
#
_symmetry.space_group_name_H-M   'P 1'
#
loop_
_entity.id
_entity.type
_entity.pdbx_description
1 polymer ?
#
loop_
_entity_poly.entity_id
_entity_poly.type
_entity_poly.pdbx_seq_one_letter_code
_entity_poly.pdbx_strand_id
1 'polypeptide(L)'
;MKFILILGIFYVGYIESITNKKCDMDVNLRIDCHPGWFANDKECKSRKCCWNVVQNNYPGCFFPDDTHFYHISEINAFNMKNTFYIYHAKLNDGLSNHANINQITLNISVVNENILRWQIKDRWNKRWEIDIFNDNLNKLYEKGKTFNDFNGEIDLNANLIKLNVTKWDMNIFNSFEPLIYADQFIQFSIKINYNDWRMYGLGENYNLLQLNQKNKFIRRNLWNHDDVPMANNNLYGSHPFIIIAVKNRFFGYFLQNSNEIEIDISSNLITFRILGGIVDVFIFSPSASLTDVLHQYFSIIGKPMIPPIWSLNYHLSRYGYGNDYAFTKVIERNDQKGIKIKTYWLDIDYMNQKRDFTLSEKFKRLPMIIKKLHMMKKKIVIILDPGIYVDENYFPYVKGLEYQIFIKNSTNDNIIGKVWPGNVVYPDFTHTNVTKWWRSMINTFQTVVPFDGLWIDMNELANFVDGSIYGCTINRYDNPQYIPHIMGHKLNYRTICMSSKYYKGIEYNIHNLYAYYEAKTTFKVMTEQSKLKPFILTRSSFSGIGKYSALWSGDNQSKWDDLRRSIP
;
A
#
# COMPACT_ATOMS: atom_id res chain seq x y z
N MET A 1 49.67 42.35 66.71
CA MET A 1 48.93 43.55 66.26
C MET A 1 48.55 43.36 64.80
N LYS A 2 47.27 43.54 64.48
CA LYS A 2 46.60 43.55 63.14
C LYS A 2 46.24 42.21 62.48
N PHE A 3 45.01 41.79 62.82
CA PHE A 3 43.97 41.31 61.90
C PHE A 3 43.93 42.07 60.55
N ILE A 4 43.52 41.40 59.48
CA ILE A 4 42.42 41.83 58.58
C ILE A 4 41.81 40.60 57.88
N LEU A 5 40.50 40.48 58.07
CA LEU A 5 39.53 39.64 57.36
C LEU A 5 39.12 40.37 56.07
N ILE A 6 39.01 39.70 54.91
CA ILE A 6 38.02 40.05 53.87
C ILE A 6 37.46 38.75 53.26
N LEU A 7 36.13 38.65 53.32
CA LEU A 7 35.27 37.62 52.74
C LEU A 7 35.15 37.74 51.21
N GLY A 8 34.93 36.58 50.57
CA GLY A 8 33.88 36.42 49.54
C GLY A 8 34.33 36.37 48.08
N ILE A 9 34.16 35.22 47.43
CA ILE A 9 33.10 34.94 46.43
C ILE A 9 33.22 33.47 45.98
N PHE A 10 32.09 32.78 46.02
CA PHE A 10 31.87 31.40 45.61
C PHE A 10 31.81 31.23 44.08
N TYR A 11 32.08 29.99 43.65
CA TYR A 11 31.60 29.34 42.42
C TYR A 11 32.16 29.80 41.07
N VAL A 12 32.82 28.88 40.36
CA VAL A 12 32.35 28.20 39.12
C VAL A 12 33.54 27.45 38.53
N GLY A 13 33.35 26.17 38.19
CA GLY A 13 34.31 25.46 37.34
C GLY A 13 34.41 23.95 37.46
N TYR A 14 33.46 23.25 38.08
CA TYR A 14 33.32 21.81 37.82
C TYR A 14 32.67 21.67 36.43
N ILE A 15 33.49 21.48 35.40
CA ILE A 15 33.03 21.03 34.09
C ILE A 15 32.56 19.59 34.28
N GLU A 16 31.29 19.41 34.60
CA GLU A 16 30.61 18.14 34.41
C GLU A 16 30.45 17.92 32.90
N SER A 17 31.42 17.22 32.30
CA SER A 17 31.15 16.46 31.08
C SER A 17 30.34 15.22 31.46
N ILE A 18 29.07 15.40 31.82
CA ILE A 18 28.10 14.30 31.77
C ILE A 18 27.77 14.14 30.29
N THR A 19 28.55 13.32 29.60
CA THR A 19 28.09 12.69 28.35
C THR A 19 26.79 11.98 28.69
N ASN A 20 25.68 12.50 28.18
CA ASN A 20 24.35 11.99 28.42
C ASN A 20 24.26 10.57 27.82
N LYS A 21 24.54 9.52 28.62
CA LYS A 21 24.64 8.11 28.17
C LYS A 21 23.46 7.63 27.32
N LYS A 22 22.31 8.30 27.42
CA LYS A 22 21.07 8.03 26.66
C LYS A 22 21.16 8.34 25.16
N CYS A 23 22.15 9.14 24.74
CA CYS A 23 22.39 9.48 23.33
C CYS A 23 23.55 8.70 22.70
N ASP A 24 24.15 7.77 23.44
CA ASP A 24 25.23 6.89 22.97
C ASP A 24 24.64 5.57 22.45
N MET A 25 23.80 5.68 21.42
CA MET A 25 23.06 4.56 20.81
C MET A 25 23.78 4.07 19.55
N ASP A 26 23.83 2.73 19.37
CA ASP A 26 24.26 2.12 18.11
C ASP A 26 23.47 2.72 16.95
N VAL A 27 24.19 3.21 15.94
CA VAL A 27 23.61 3.82 14.73
C VAL A 27 22.56 2.92 14.06
N ASN A 28 22.73 1.61 14.14
CA ASN A 28 21.80 0.64 13.55
C ASN A 28 20.47 0.50 14.29
N LEU A 29 20.41 0.99 15.54
CA LEU A 29 19.22 0.99 16.39
C LEU A 29 18.55 2.37 16.50
N ARG A 30 19.09 3.39 15.80
CA ARG A 30 18.49 4.72 15.79
C ARG A 30 17.15 4.72 15.08
N ILE A 31 16.11 5.14 15.81
CA ILE A 31 14.81 5.49 15.26
C ILE A 31 14.78 7.01 15.06
N ASP A 32 14.47 7.43 13.85
CA ASP A 32 14.36 8.84 13.47
C ASP A 32 13.28 9.56 14.30
N CYS A 33 13.68 10.61 15.02
CA CYS A 33 12.80 11.43 15.85
C CYS A 33 12.34 12.71 15.15
N HIS A 34 12.94 13.04 14.00
CA HIS A 34 12.47 14.10 13.14
C HIS A 34 12.40 13.55 11.71
N PRO A 35 11.41 12.68 11.46
CA PRO A 35 11.32 11.99 10.18
C PRO A 35 10.84 12.87 9.05
N GLY A 36 10.38 14.09 9.33
CA GLY A 36 9.96 15.04 8.31
C GLY A 36 11.14 15.60 7.52
N TRP A 37 10.81 16.51 6.60
CA TRP A 37 11.82 17.16 5.79
C TRP A 37 12.71 18.09 6.63
N PHE A 38 14.00 18.14 6.30
CA PHE A 38 14.99 19.11 6.82
C PHE A 38 15.23 19.08 8.34
N ALA A 39 15.45 17.90 8.92
CA ALA A 39 15.85 17.77 10.32
C ALA A 39 17.11 18.61 10.65
N ASN A 40 17.09 19.30 11.78
CA ASN A 40 18.20 20.11 12.29
C ASN A 40 18.37 19.97 13.81
N ASP A 41 19.56 20.32 14.32
CA ASP A 41 19.92 20.18 15.73
C ASP A 41 18.94 20.88 16.69
N LYS A 42 18.55 22.12 16.36
CA LYS A 42 17.67 22.93 17.20
C LYS A 42 16.29 22.29 17.34
N GLU A 43 15.68 21.92 16.23
CA GLU A 43 14.38 21.24 16.23
C GLU A 43 14.47 19.87 16.88
N CYS A 44 15.53 19.10 16.63
CA CYS A 44 15.75 17.81 17.26
C CYS A 44 15.78 17.91 18.80
N LYS A 45 16.56 18.87 19.34
CA LYS A 45 16.64 19.11 20.78
C LYS A 45 15.31 19.61 21.36
N SER A 46 14.54 20.41 20.62
CA SER A 46 13.18 20.82 21.04
C SER A 46 12.21 19.64 21.14
N ARG A 47 12.47 18.57 20.38
CA ARG A 47 11.76 17.27 20.46
C ARG A 47 12.25 16.37 21.60
N LYS A 48 13.17 16.88 22.45
CA LYS A 48 13.86 16.11 23.51
C LYS A 48 14.63 14.89 22.95
N CYS A 49 15.12 15.00 21.73
CA CYS A 49 15.84 13.95 21.04
C CYS A 49 17.35 14.22 20.94
N CYS A 50 18.08 13.19 20.55
CA CYS A 50 19.53 13.21 20.41
C CYS A 50 19.91 13.65 18.99
N TRP A 51 20.91 14.53 18.87
CA TRP A 51 21.45 14.98 17.59
C TRP A 51 22.89 14.51 17.41
N ASN A 52 23.14 13.68 16.41
CA ASN A 52 24.47 13.25 16.00
C ASN A 52 24.44 12.81 14.53
N VAL A 53 24.99 13.64 13.64
CA VAL A 53 25.04 13.34 12.20
C VAL A 53 26.14 12.32 11.91
N VAL A 54 25.80 11.34 11.07
CA VAL A 54 26.67 10.23 10.66
C VAL A 54 26.53 9.99 9.16
N GLN A 55 27.39 9.13 8.59
CA GLN A 55 27.33 8.77 7.16
C GLN A 55 26.19 7.78 6.85
N ASN A 56 26.02 7.45 5.56
CA ASN A 56 25.10 6.40 5.05
C ASN A 56 23.60 6.64 5.32
N ASN A 57 23.18 7.91 5.32
CA ASN A 57 21.79 8.37 5.42
C ASN A 57 21.08 8.01 6.73
N TYR A 58 21.79 7.56 7.75
CA TYR A 58 21.18 7.33 9.06
C TYR A 58 20.68 8.66 9.66
N PRO A 59 19.59 8.62 10.45
CA PRO A 59 18.99 9.83 10.98
C PRO A 59 19.95 10.55 11.93
N GLY A 60 20.19 11.83 11.66
CA GLY A 60 20.95 12.72 12.54
C GLY A 60 20.19 13.03 13.83
N CYS A 61 18.85 13.07 13.76
CA CYS A 61 17.97 13.23 14.91
C CYS A 61 17.32 11.90 15.29
N PHE A 62 17.54 11.39 16.51
CA PHE A 62 17.02 10.09 16.91
C PHE A 62 16.52 10.09 18.36
N PHE A 63 15.61 9.16 18.66
CA PHE A 63 15.10 8.97 20.01
C PHE A 63 16.21 8.47 20.96
N PRO A 64 16.25 8.96 22.22
CA PRO A 64 17.09 8.37 23.26
C PRO A 64 16.72 6.91 23.56
N ASP A 65 17.69 6.11 24.02
CA ASP A 65 17.55 4.65 24.27
C ASP A 65 16.41 4.28 25.24
N ASP A 66 16.06 5.15 26.18
CA ASP A 66 15.07 4.91 27.24
C ASP A 66 13.69 5.50 26.93
N THR A 67 13.42 5.81 25.66
CA THR A 67 12.14 6.41 25.25
C THR A 67 11.03 5.37 25.22
N HIS A 68 10.07 5.49 26.15
CA HIS A 68 8.87 4.66 26.21
C HIS A 68 7.64 5.55 26.41
N PHE A 69 6.70 5.50 25.46
CA PHE A 69 5.49 6.32 25.53
C PHE A 69 4.31 5.59 26.17
N TYR A 70 4.18 4.29 25.96
CA TYR A 70 3.03 3.52 26.44
C TYR A 70 3.44 2.48 27.48
N HIS A 71 2.66 2.40 28.55
CA HIS A 71 2.81 1.36 29.58
C HIS A 71 1.53 0.55 29.73
N ILE A 72 1.69 -0.76 29.93
CA ILE A 72 0.56 -1.65 30.23
C ILE A 72 -0.07 -1.19 31.55
N SER A 73 -1.37 -0.95 31.51
CA SER A 73 -2.16 -0.47 32.65
C SER A 73 -3.14 -1.52 33.18
N GLU A 74 -3.58 -2.44 32.31
CA GLU A 74 -4.58 -3.46 32.64
C GLU A 74 -4.37 -4.65 31.71
N ILE A 75 -4.44 -5.86 32.27
CA ILE A 75 -4.34 -7.12 31.53
C ILE A 75 -5.69 -7.82 31.66
N ASN A 76 -6.47 -7.84 30.58
CA ASN A 76 -7.72 -8.60 30.53
C ASN A 76 -7.43 -9.95 29.86
N ALA A 77 -7.31 -11.00 30.67
CA ALA A 77 -7.04 -12.33 30.17
C ALA A 77 -8.32 -13.00 29.64
N PHE A 78 -8.22 -13.47 28.40
CA PHE A 78 -8.94 -14.61 27.81
C PHE A 78 -10.45 -14.47 27.57
N ASN A 79 -10.84 -14.23 26.31
CA ASN A 79 -12.18 -14.55 25.84
C ASN A 79 -12.20 -15.98 25.29
N MET A 80 -12.86 -16.92 25.97
CA MET A 80 -12.97 -18.33 25.53
C MET A 80 -13.48 -18.53 24.10
N LYS A 81 -14.20 -17.56 23.53
CA LYS A 81 -14.76 -17.69 22.18
C LYS A 81 -13.74 -17.39 21.09
N ASN A 82 -12.67 -16.70 21.42
CA ASN A 82 -11.82 -15.99 20.47
C ASN A 82 -10.44 -15.80 21.14
N THR A 83 -9.41 -16.47 20.64
CA THR A 83 -8.02 -16.61 21.12
C THR A 83 -7.24 -15.29 21.24
N PHE A 84 -7.73 -14.31 21.99
CA PHE A 84 -7.11 -12.98 22.11
C PHE A 84 -6.61 -12.74 23.53
N TYR A 85 -5.40 -12.19 23.63
CA TYR A 85 -4.95 -11.49 24.82
C TYR A 85 -5.10 -9.99 24.56
N ILE A 86 -5.76 -9.31 25.51
CA ILE A 86 -6.10 -7.90 25.40
C ILE A 86 -5.35 -7.16 26.51
N TYR A 87 -4.41 -6.32 26.12
CA TYR A 87 -3.66 -5.46 27.03
C TYR A 87 -4.08 -4.02 26.80
N HIS A 88 -4.49 -3.32 27.85
CA HIS A 88 -4.75 -1.90 27.76
C HIS A 88 -3.52 -1.12 28.21
N ALA A 89 -3.10 -0.17 27.41
CA ALA A 89 -1.96 0.68 27.71
C ALA A 89 -2.34 2.15 27.75
N LYS A 90 -1.65 2.90 28.61
CA LYS A 90 -1.81 4.34 28.79
C LYS A 90 -0.55 5.07 28.35
N LEU A 91 -0.75 6.22 27.73
CA LEU A 91 0.33 7.16 27.43
C LEU A 91 0.93 7.69 28.75
N ASN A 92 2.26 7.77 28.81
CA ASN A 92 2.97 8.38 29.93
C ASN A 92 2.96 9.91 29.81
N ASP A 93 2.48 10.60 30.84
CA ASP A 93 2.36 12.05 30.86
C ASP A 93 3.76 12.72 30.79
N GLY A 94 3.94 13.67 29.87
CA GLY A 94 5.14 14.53 29.80
C GLY A 94 6.20 14.19 28.74
N LEU A 95 6.00 13.11 27.96
CA LEU A 95 6.99 12.65 26.98
C LEU A 95 6.60 12.84 25.51
N SER A 96 5.32 13.08 25.18
CA SER A 96 4.89 13.17 23.77
C SER A 96 4.74 14.60 23.26
N ASN A 97 5.50 14.94 22.22
CA ASN A 97 5.23 16.11 21.35
C ASN A 97 4.21 15.79 20.24
N HIS A 98 3.72 14.55 20.18
CA HIS A 98 2.73 14.08 19.21
C HIS A 98 1.35 14.05 19.87
N ALA A 99 0.29 14.37 19.13
CA ALA A 99 -1.11 14.27 19.57
C ALA A 99 -1.56 12.80 19.70
N ASN A 100 -0.87 12.07 20.58
CA ASN A 100 -1.04 10.64 20.79
C ASN A 100 -2.41 10.32 21.39
N ILE A 101 -2.92 9.15 21.04
CA ILE A 101 -4.14 8.61 21.62
C ILE A 101 -3.79 8.10 23.02
N ASN A 102 -4.47 8.63 24.04
CA ASN A 102 -4.12 8.39 25.45
C ASN A 102 -4.26 6.92 25.88
N GLN A 103 -5.20 6.17 25.28
CA GLN A 103 -5.47 4.79 25.65
C GLN A 103 -5.62 3.91 24.43
N ILE A 104 -4.76 2.90 24.37
CA ILE A 104 -4.73 1.93 23.28
C ILE A 104 -4.94 0.51 23.83
N THR A 105 -5.33 -0.37 22.92
CA THR A 105 -5.53 -1.78 23.19
C THR A 105 -4.63 -2.59 22.27
N LEU A 106 -3.75 -3.39 22.86
CA LEU A 106 -2.96 -4.41 22.17
C LEU A 106 -3.73 -5.73 22.20
N ASN A 107 -4.03 -6.25 21.01
CA ASN A 107 -4.63 -7.56 20.78
C ASN A 107 -3.61 -8.48 20.13
N ILE A 108 -3.40 -9.65 20.72
CA ILE A 108 -2.58 -10.70 20.13
C ILE A 108 -3.42 -11.95 19.99
N SER A 109 -3.45 -12.52 18.77
CA SER A 109 -4.21 -13.73 18.49
C SER A 109 -3.48 -14.72 17.61
N VAL A 110 -3.64 -15.99 17.92
CA VAL A 110 -3.21 -17.10 17.06
C VAL A 110 -4.27 -17.29 15.98
N VAL A 111 -3.90 -17.02 14.72
CA VAL A 111 -4.79 -17.26 13.57
C VAL A 111 -4.82 -18.76 13.28
N ASN A 112 -3.63 -19.38 13.23
CA ASN A 112 -3.43 -20.83 13.25
C ASN A 112 -2.02 -21.13 13.80
N GLU A 113 -1.59 -22.39 13.79
CA GLU A 113 -0.32 -22.83 14.37
C GLU A 113 0.93 -22.19 13.73
N ASN A 114 0.79 -21.56 12.56
CA ASN A 114 1.88 -20.91 11.84
C ASN A 114 1.73 -19.39 11.73
N ILE A 115 0.58 -18.81 12.08
CA ILE A 115 0.29 -17.39 11.87
C ILE A 115 -0.16 -16.73 13.18
N LEU A 116 0.61 -15.74 13.63
CA LEU A 116 0.25 -14.87 14.75
C LEU A 116 -0.22 -13.51 14.22
N ARG A 117 -1.18 -12.88 14.89
CA ARG A 117 -1.65 -11.52 14.57
C ARG A 117 -1.38 -10.60 15.76
N TRP A 118 -0.68 -9.49 15.52
CA TRP A 118 -0.34 -8.45 16.48
C TRP A 118 -1.02 -7.14 16.06
N GLN A 119 -1.99 -6.69 16.87
CA GLN A 119 -2.86 -5.59 16.50
C GLN A 119 -2.93 -4.55 17.61
N ILE A 120 -2.80 -3.27 17.27
CA ILE A 120 -2.93 -2.15 18.23
C ILE A 120 -4.05 -1.23 17.75
N LYS A 121 -5.00 -0.95 18.63
CA LYS A 121 -6.18 -0.13 18.36
C LYS A 121 -6.34 1.00 19.38
N ASP A 122 -7.10 2.04 19.00
CA ASP A 122 -7.69 2.96 19.97
C ASP A 122 -8.72 2.21 20.82
N ARG A 123 -8.68 2.40 22.15
CA ARG A 123 -9.60 1.72 23.09
C ARG A 123 -11.04 2.20 22.95
N TRP A 124 -11.25 3.47 22.61
CA TRP A 124 -12.54 4.13 22.70
C TRP A 124 -13.16 4.45 21.35
N ASN A 125 -12.32 4.71 20.34
CA ASN A 125 -12.80 5.12 19.02
C ASN A 125 -12.54 4.05 17.97
N LYS A 126 -13.56 3.79 17.14
CA LYS A 126 -13.38 2.97 15.94
C LYS A 126 -12.54 3.74 14.93
N ARG A 127 -11.45 3.12 14.48
CA ARG A 127 -10.57 3.66 13.43
C ARG A 127 -10.80 2.90 12.11
N TRP A 128 -10.19 3.40 11.03
CA TRP A 128 -10.22 2.72 9.73
C TRP A 128 -9.56 1.34 9.84
N GLU A 129 -10.25 0.31 9.34
CA GLU A 129 -9.77 -1.06 9.26
C GLU A 129 -10.16 -1.64 7.90
N ILE A 130 -9.24 -2.35 7.26
CA ILE A 130 -9.50 -3.04 6.00
C ILE A 130 -10.36 -4.28 6.28
N ASP A 131 -11.49 -4.41 5.59
CA ASP A 131 -12.42 -5.54 5.74
C ASP A 131 -12.28 -6.62 4.65
N ILE A 132 -11.47 -6.38 3.61
CA ILE A 132 -11.46 -7.17 2.36
C ILE A 132 -10.96 -8.61 2.52
N PHE A 133 -10.30 -8.93 3.64
CA PHE A 133 -9.76 -10.27 3.96
C PHE A 133 -10.54 -11.00 5.05
N ASN A 134 -11.57 -10.39 5.65
CA ASN A 134 -12.30 -10.95 6.79
C ASN A 134 -12.88 -12.33 6.50
N ASP A 135 -13.40 -12.58 5.29
CA ASP A 135 -13.94 -13.87 4.90
C ASP A 135 -12.90 -15.00 4.94
N ASN A 136 -11.65 -14.71 4.58
CA ASN A 136 -10.57 -15.68 4.65
C ASN A 136 -10.09 -15.84 6.10
N LEU A 137 -9.89 -14.73 6.82
CA LEU A 137 -9.49 -14.75 8.23
C LEU A 137 -10.47 -15.54 9.10
N ASN A 138 -11.77 -15.34 8.92
CA ASN A 138 -12.81 -16.06 9.67
C ASN A 138 -12.79 -17.58 9.42
N LYS A 139 -12.30 -18.03 8.26
CA LYS A 139 -12.13 -19.46 7.96
C LYS A 139 -10.86 -20.04 8.55
N LEU A 140 -9.83 -19.20 8.73
CA LEU A 140 -8.55 -19.61 9.30
C LEU A 140 -8.60 -19.71 10.82
N TYR A 141 -9.39 -18.85 11.48
CA TYR A 141 -9.55 -18.92 12.92
C TYR A 141 -10.17 -20.26 13.33
N GLU A 142 -9.34 -21.11 13.94
CA GLU A 142 -9.79 -22.34 14.55
C GLU A 142 -10.37 -22.06 15.94
N LYS A 143 -11.61 -22.50 16.18
CA LYS A 143 -12.27 -22.32 17.47
C LYS A 143 -11.49 -23.04 18.57
N GLY A 144 -11.20 -22.33 19.66
CA GLY A 144 -10.62 -22.92 20.87
C GLY A 144 -9.09 -23.02 20.90
N LYS A 145 -8.38 -22.54 19.87
CA LYS A 145 -6.91 -22.38 19.96
C LYS A 145 -6.56 -21.38 21.07
N THR A 146 -5.36 -21.51 21.59
CA THR A 146 -4.69 -20.72 22.63
C THR A 146 -3.30 -20.32 22.14
N PHE A 147 -2.54 -19.54 22.92
CA PHE A 147 -1.13 -19.25 22.57
C PHE A 147 -0.25 -20.50 22.52
N ASN A 148 -0.60 -21.54 23.27
CA ASN A 148 0.14 -22.81 23.25
C ASN A 148 0.00 -23.56 21.92
N ASP A 149 -0.97 -23.19 21.09
CA ASP A 149 -1.18 -23.78 19.77
C ASP A 149 -0.35 -23.10 18.68
N PHE A 150 0.28 -21.97 18.97
CA PHE A 150 1.28 -21.39 18.07
C PHE A 150 2.56 -22.21 18.15
N ASN A 151 3.10 -22.60 16.99
CA ASN A 151 4.34 -23.36 16.92
C ASN A 151 5.54 -22.40 17.09
N GLY A 152 5.74 -21.90 18.31
CA GLY A 152 6.78 -20.96 18.72
C GLY A 152 6.51 -20.45 20.13
N GLU A 153 7.44 -19.70 20.70
CA GLU A 153 7.28 -19.09 22.01
C GLU A 153 6.90 -17.61 21.85
N ILE A 154 5.97 -17.16 22.69
CA ILE A 154 5.46 -15.79 22.72
C ILE A 154 5.81 -15.22 24.09
N ASP A 155 6.66 -14.21 24.10
CA ASP A 155 7.08 -13.50 25.30
C ASP A 155 6.61 -12.05 25.23
N LEU A 156 5.92 -11.61 26.29
CA LEU A 156 5.33 -10.30 26.41
C LEU A 156 5.91 -9.59 27.63
N ASN A 157 6.41 -8.38 27.42
CA ASN A 157 6.88 -7.58 28.53
C ASN A 157 5.72 -7.18 29.44
N ALA A 158 5.89 -7.32 30.75
CA ALA A 158 4.83 -7.04 31.73
C ALA A 158 4.44 -5.55 31.82
N ASN A 159 5.34 -4.64 31.43
CA ASN A 159 5.18 -3.20 31.64
C ASN A 159 5.06 -2.39 30.33
N LEU A 160 5.56 -2.92 29.22
CA LEU A 160 5.62 -2.25 27.91
C LEU A 160 4.84 -3.04 26.86
N ILE A 161 4.45 -2.38 25.77
CA ILE A 161 3.80 -3.03 24.61
C ILE A 161 4.85 -3.72 23.73
N LYS A 162 5.71 -4.53 24.38
CA LYS A 162 6.80 -5.24 23.73
C LYS A 162 6.45 -6.71 23.57
N LEU A 163 6.41 -7.15 22.32
CA LEU A 163 6.18 -8.54 21.92
C LEU A 163 7.46 -9.10 21.33
N ASN A 164 7.88 -10.24 21.87
CA ASN A 164 8.98 -11.04 21.38
C ASN A 164 8.46 -12.43 20.99
N VAL A 165 8.77 -12.89 19.79
CA VAL A 165 8.36 -14.21 19.29
C VAL A 165 9.58 -14.97 18.82
N THR A 166 9.74 -16.19 19.32
CA THR A 166 10.86 -17.07 19.01
C THR A 166 10.39 -18.41 18.47
N LYS A 167 11.18 -19.01 17.58
CA LYS A 167 10.98 -20.39 17.11
C LYS A 167 12.32 -20.95 16.65
N TRP A 168 12.67 -22.17 17.06
CA TRP A 168 13.94 -22.82 16.69
C TRP A 168 15.17 -21.94 16.99
N ASP A 169 15.21 -21.32 18.17
CA ASP A 169 16.25 -20.35 18.58
C ASP A 169 16.40 -19.15 17.65
N MET A 170 15.38 -18.88 16.82
CA MET A 170 15.28 -17.70 15.98
C MET A 170 14.27 -16.75 16.57
N ASN A 171 14.70 -15.52 16.82
CA ASN A 171 13.80 -14.40 17.00
C ASN A 171 13.15 -14.03 15.65
N ILE A 172 11.85 -14.21 15.54
CA ILE A 172 11.09 -13.99 14.29
C ILE A 172 10.25 -12.73 14.36
N PHE A 173 10.00 -12.18 15.55
CA PHE A 173 9.39 -10.88 15.72
C PHE A 173 9.84 -10.29 17.06
N ASN A 174 10.21 -9.02 17.07
CA ASN A 174 10.64 -8.31 18.26
C ASN A 174 10.26 -6.85 18.10
N SER A 175 9.12 -6.45 18.67
CA SER A 175 8.75 -5.04 18.62
C SER A 175 9.76 -4.21 19.40
N PHE A 176 10.00 -2.99 18.91
CA PHE A 176 11.03 -2.10 19.41
C PHE A 176 10.45 -0.70 19.64
N GLU A 177 10.81 -0.14 20.79
CA GLU A 177 10.32 1.16 21.27
C GLU A 177 11.16 2.31 20.70
N PRO A 178 10.60 3.53 20.59
CA PRO A 178 9.25 3.91 21.03
C PRO A 178 8.12 3.60 20.04
N LEU A 179 6.96 3.19 20.56
CA LEU A 179 5.67 3.22 19.86
C LEU A 179 5.05 4.63 19.91
N ILE A 180 4.75 5.22 18.76
CA ILE A 180 3.92 6.43 18.64
C ILE A 180 2.57 6.01 18.06
N TYR A 181 1.47 6.44 18.66
CA TYR A 181 0.13 6.11 18.17
C TYR A 181 -0.75 7.35 18.23
N ALA A 182 -0.67 8.19 17.19
CA ALA A 182 -1.51 9.35 16.99
C ALA A 182 -2.50 9.13 15.84
N ASP A 183 -3.47 10.04 15.70
CA ASP A 183 -4.58 9.88 14.78
C ASP A 183 -4.15 9.85 13.29
N GLN A 184 -3.16 10.67 12.90
CA GLN A 184 -2.58 10.68 11.55
C GLN A 184 -1.09 10.42 11.55
N PHE A 185 -0.56 9.77 12.59
CA PHE A 185 0.85 9.39 12.64
C PHE A 185 1.04 8.26 13.66
N ILE A 186 1.19 7.03 13.16
CA ILE A 186 1.50 5.88 14.00
C ILE A 186 2.87 5.38 13.57
N GLN A 187 3.78 5.20 14.53
CA GLN A 187 5.12 4.68 14.29
C GLN A 187 5.39 3.49 15.19
N PHE A 188 5.83 2.38 14.61
CA PHE A 188 6.31 1.22 15.35
C PHE A 188 7.52 0.60 14.64
N SER A 189 8.36 -0.08 15.41
CA SER A 189 9.59 -0.68 14.89
C SER A 189 9.68 -2.17 15.22
N ILE A 190 10.34 -2.92 14.34
CA ILE A 190 10.68 -4.33 14.51
C ILE A 190 12.20 -4.44 14.51
N LYS A 191 12.76 -4.99 15.58
CA LYS A 191 14.20 -5.24 15.71
C LYS A 191 14.59 -6.54 15.04
N ILE A 192 15.61 -6.47 14.20
CA ILE A 192 16.22 -7.61 13.53
C ILE A 192 17.56 -7.93 14.22
N ASN A 193 17.59 -9.03 14.95
CA ASN A 193 18.73 -9.47 15.75
C ASN A 193 19.72 -10.36 14.95
N TYR A 194 19.95 -10.03 13.68
CA TYR A 194 20.82 -10.81 12.80
C TYR A 194 21.69 -9.89 11.95
N ASN A 195 22.97 -10.23 11.82
CA ASN A 195 23.90 -9.48 10.97
C ASN A 195 23.78 -9.88 9.49
N ASP A 196 23.37 -11.11 9.21
CA ASP A 196 23.28 -11.69 7.86
C ASP A 196 21.84 -12.07 7.50
N TRP A 197 20.97 -11.05 7.41
CA TRP A 197 19.60 -11.20 6.96
C TRP A 197 19.37 -10.52 5.62
N ARG A 198 18.39 -11.02 4.87
CA ARG A 198 17.95 -10.44 3.59
C ARG A 198 16.45 -10.20 3.62
N MET A 199 16.04 -9.07 3.08
CA MET A 199 14.66 -8.58 3.06
C MET A 199 14.15 -8.50 1.62
N TYR A 200 12.93 -8.96 1.39
CA TYR A 200 12.25 -8.94 0.09
C TYR A 200 10.79 -8.47 0.26
N GLY A 201 10.17 -7.94 -0.79
CA GLY A 201 8.76 -7.52 -0.79
C GLY A 201 8.56 -6.02 -1.02
N LEU A 202 7.61 -5.40 -0.30
CA LEU A 202 7.29 -3.96 -0.36
C LEU A 202 7.09 -3.40 -1.77
N GLY A 203 6.50 -4.19 -2.67
CA GLY A 203 6.12 -3.71 -4.00
C GLY A 203 5.08 -2.59 -3.89
N GLU A 204 5.00 -1.67 -4.83
CA GLU A 204 5.73 -1.61 -6.09
C GLU A 204 6.86 -0.59 -6.06
N ASN A 205 8.05 -0.98 -6.52
CA ASN A 205 9.22 -0.12 -6.47
C ASN A 205 10.25 -0.48 -7.56
N TYR A 206 11.00 0.50 -8.03
CA TYR A 206 12.05 0.33 -9.05
C TYR A 206 13.41 0.02 -8.40
N ASN A 207 13.60 -1.18 -7.85
CA ASN A 207 14.84 -1.55 -7.14
C ASN A 207 15.31 -2.97 -7.42
N LEU A 208 16.39 -3.36 -6.73
CA LEU A 208 16.80 -4.76 -6.62
C LEU A 208 15.77 -5.53 -5.78
N LEU A 209 15.64 -6.83 -6.05
CA LEU A 209 14.74 -7.73 -5.30
C LEU A 209 15.05 -7.73 -3.79
N GLN A 210 16.34 -7.74 -3.43
CA GLN A 210 16.77 -7.58 -2.04
C GLN A 210 16.75 -6.09 -1.66
N LEU A 211 15.97 -5.76 -0.63
CA LEU A 211 15.70 -4.38 -0.22
C LEU A 211 16.72 -3.84 0.78
N ASN A 212 17.11 -4.65 1.77
CA ASN A 212 18.03 -4.21 2.82
C ASN A 212 19.48 -4.27 2.35
N GLN A 213 20.28 -3.31 2.81
CA GLN A 213 21.72 -3.23 2.55
C GLN A 213 22.45 -3.00 3.88
N LYS A 214 23.56 -3.70 4.09
CA LYS A 214 24.36 -3.54 5.31
C LYS A 214 24.84 -2.09 5.46
N ASN A 215 24.78 -1.57 6.67
CA ASN A 215 25.27 -0.24 7.05
C ASN A 215 24.68 0.90 6.21
N LYS A 216 23.41 0.76 5.79
CA LYS A 216 22.68 1.80 5.08
C LYS A 216 21.28 1.96 5.64
N PHE A 217 20.84 3.21 5.64
CA PHE A 217 19.45 3.57 5.91
C PHE A 217 18.70 3.79 4.59
N ILE A 218 17.58 3.09 4.43
CA ILE A 218 16.77 3.14 3.21
C ILE A 218 15.33 3.45 3.60
N ARG A 219 14.80 4.55 3.06
CA ARG A 219 13.39 4.93 3.19
C ARG A 219 12.60 4.54 1.94
N ARG A 220 11.36 4.08 2.14
CA ARG A 220 10.42 3.65 1.10
C ARG A 220 9.02 4.13 1.47
N ASN A 221 8.16 4.34 0.46
CA ASN A 221 6.77 4.70 0.67
C ASN A 221 5.85 3.75 -0.11
N LEU A 222 4.68 3.48 0.43
CA LEU A 222 3.60 2.75 -0.23
C LEU A 222 2.41 3.71 -0.37
N TRP A 223 2.32 4.32 -1.54
CA TRP A 223 1.27 5.22 -1.94
C TRP A 223 1.11 5.12 -3.46
N ASN A 224 -0.01 4.58 -3.93
CA ASN A 224 -0.22 4.27 -5.34
C ASN A 224 -0.13 5.55 -6.18
N HIS A 225 0.71 5.58 -7.20
CA HIS A 225 0.97 6.81 -7.94
C HIS A 225 1.31 6.54 -9.40
N ASP A 226 0.69 7.33 -10.27
CA ASP A 226 0.93 7.32 -11.70
C ASP A 226 2.21 8.10 -12.00
N ASP A 227 3.31 7.36 -12.05
CA ASP A 227 4.60 7.87 -12.47
C ASP A 227 5.39 6.81 -13.22
N VAL A 228 6.35 7.28 -14.03
CA VAL A 228 7.26 6.40 -14.76
C VAL A 228 8.13 5.63 -13.75
N PRO A 229 8.35 4.31 -13.93
CA PRO A 229 9.16 3.52 -13.02
C PRO A 229 10.60 4.05 -12.93
N MET A 230 10.94 4.66 -11.80
CA MET A 230 12.25 5.26 -11.54
C MET A 230 12.62 5.11 -10.06
N ALA A 231 13.91 5.20 -9.76
CA ALA A 231 14.41 5.09 -8.39
C ALA A 231 13.81 6.20 -7.49
N ASN A 232 13.43 5.82 -6.27
CA ASN A 232 12.83 6.67 -5.22
C ASN A 232 11.38 7.13 -5.47
N ASN A 233 10.78 6.81 -6.62
CA ASN A 233 9.35 7.04 -6.82
C ASN A 233 8.52 5.98 -6.09
N ASN A 234 7.44 6.40 -5.44
CA ASN A 234 6.29 5.53 -5.20
C ASN A 234 5.57 5.30 -6.54
N LEU A 235 5.19 4.05 -6.82
CA LEU A 235 4.64 3.61 -8.11
C LEU A 235 3.20 3.11 -7.94
N TYR A 236 2.71 2.30 -8.88
CA TYR A 236 1.28 2.02 -9.04
C TYR A 236 0.68 1.16 -7.91
N GLY A 237 1.47 0.28 -7.28
CA GLY A 237 1.00 -0.66 -6.26
C GLY A 237 1.54 -0.46 -4.84
N SER A 238 0.76 -0.91 -3.85
CA SER A 238 1.12 -0.92 -2.44
C SER A 238 0.93 -2.31 -1.80
N HIS A 239 2.04 -2.97 -1.48
CA HIS A 239 2.08 -4.33 -0.94
C HIS A 239 2.90 -4.36 0.35
N PRO A 240 2.30 -4.05 1.52
CA PRO A 240 2.98 -4.03 2.82
C PRO A 240 3.28 -5.44 3.37
N PHE A 241 3.89 -6.27 2.55
CA PHE A 241 4.33 -7.63 2.84
C PHE A 241 5.84 -7.73 2.69
N ILE A 242 6.50 -8.33 3.69
CA ILE A 242 7.94 -8.48 3.77
C ILE A 242 8.28 -9.94 4.04
N ILE A 243 9.31 -10.43 3.38
CA ILE A 243 9.93 -11.73 3.65
C ILE A 243 11.35 -11.50 4.15
N ILE A 244 11.71 -12.18 5.24
CA ILE A 244 13.06 -12.17 5.81
C ILE A 244 13.67 -13.56 5.63
N ALA A 245 14.87 -13.58 5.06
CA ALA A 245 15.68 -14.79 4.91
C ALA A 245 16.93 -14.71 5.80
N VAL A 246 17.08 -15.69 6.69
CA VAL A 246 18.21 -15.79 7.64
C VAL A 246 18.40 -17.24 8.08
N LYS A 247 19.65 -17.68 8.32
CA LYS A 247 19.98 -19.06 8.73
C LYS A 247 19.30 -20.16 7.87
N ASN A 248 19.22 -19.96 6.55
CA ASN A 248 18.51 -20.86 5.60
C ASN A 248 17.02 -21.09 5.92
N ARG A 249 16.39 -20.15 6.59
CA ARG A 249 14.94 -20.10 6.85
C ARG A 249 14.36 -18.81 6.30
N PHE A 250 13.06 -18.85 6.06
CA PHE A 250 12.26 -17.72 5.61
C PHE A 250 11.10 -17.52 6.56
N PHE A 251 10.83 -16.29 6.98
CA PHE A 251 9.60 -15.87 7.66
C PHE A 251 9.14 -14.53 7.08
N GLY A 252 8.01 -13.98 7.53
CA GLY A 252 7.54 -12.72 6.98
C GLY A 252 6.52 -12.00 7.83
N TYR A 253 6.23 -10.76 7.40
CA TYR A 253 5.25 -9.88 8.02
C TYR A 253 4.31 -9.33 6.95
N PHE A 254 3.02 -9.28 7.25
CA PHE A 254 2.05 -8.53 6.45
C PHE A 254 1.36 -7.49 7.34
N LEU A 255 1.52 -6.21 7.01
CA LEU A 255 0.81 -5.11 7.67
C LEU A 255 -0.48 -4.80 6.91
N GLN A 256 -1.63 -5.14 7.48
CA GLN A 256 -2.93 -4.86 6.89
C GLN A 256 -3.35 -3.40 7.13
N ASN A 257 -2.74 -2.48 6.37
CA ASN A 257 -3.07 -1.06 6.37
C ASN A 257 -3.00 -0.51 4.92
N SER A 258 -3.90 0.42 4.57
CA SER A 258 -4.05 0.98 3.21
C SER A 258 -3.86 2.49 3.16
N ASN A 259 -3.60 3.13 4.30
CA ASN A 259 -3.14 4.51 4.30
C ASN A 259 -1.75 4.60 3.68
N GLU A 260 -1.21 5.81 3.55
CA GLU A 260 0.19 6.00 3.24
C GLU A 260 1.05 5.33 4.33
N ILE A 261 2.06 4.57 3.87
CA ILE A 261 3.01 3.83 4.71
C ILE A 261 4.42 4.20 4.27
N GLU A 262 5.18 4.81 5.15
CA GLU A 262 6.61 5.01 5.01
C GLU A 262 7.36 3.93 5.82
N ILE A 263 8.35 3.28 5.20
CA ILE A 263 9.15 2.22 5.82
C ILE A 263 10.62 2.61 5.78
N ASP A 264 11.22 2.73 6.96
CA ASP A 264 12.66 2.86 7.14
C ASP A 264 13.28 1.50 7.42
N ILE A 265 14.35 1.20 6.69
CA ILE A 265 15.10 -0.06 6.76
C ILE A 265 16.54 0.27 7.10
N SER A 266 17.02 -0.23 8.23
CA SER A 266 18.43 -0.17 8.66
C SER A 266 19.01 -1.59 8.77
N SER A 267 20.26 -1.73 9.21
CA SER A 267 20.87 -3.05 9.45
C SER A 267 20.14 -3.87 10.52
N ASN A 268 19.49 -3.23 11.50
CA ASN A 268 18.90 -3.91 12.67
C ASN A 268 17.47 -3.49 12.98
N LEU A 269 16.87 -2.59 12.20
CA LEU A 269 15.49 -2.13 12.39
C LEU A 269 14.72 -2.06 11.08
N ILE A 270 13.43 -2.36 11.19
CA ILE A 270 12.40 -1.98 10.23
C ILE A 270 11.40 -1.10 10.98
N THR A 271 11.28 0.16 10.60
CA THR A 271 10.36 1.12 11.23
C THR A 271 9.26 1.48 10.24
N PHE A 272 8.01 1.30 10.64
CA PHE A 272 6.85 1.71 9.87
C PHE A 272 6.33 3.02 10.42
N ARG A 273 5.98 3.94 9.53
CA ARG A 273 5.15 5.12 9.81
C ARG A 273 3.92 5.04 8.94
N ILE A 274 2.75 5.09 9.56
CA ILE A 274 1.46 5.03 8.86
C ILE A 274 0.65 6.28 9.18
N LEU A 275 0.06 6.86 8.14
CA LEU A 275 -0.70 8.10 8.25
C LEU A 275 -2.15 7.91 8.73
N GLY A 276 -2.58 6.69 9.04
CA GLY A 276 -3.94 6.44 9.52
C GLY A 276 -4.20 4.97 9.85
N GLY A 277 -5.48 4.67 10.09
CA GLY A 277 -5.92 3.31 10.40
C GLY A 277 -5.38 2.80 11.73
N ILE A 278 -5.01 1.52 11.76
CA ILE A 278 -4.49 0.82 12.94
C ILE A 278 -3.19 0.08 12.62
N VAL A 279 -2.49 -0.40 13.65
CA VAL A 279 -1.44 -1.42 13.47
C VAL A 279 -2.12 -2.79 13.45
N ASP A 280 -1.93 -3.55 12.38
CA ASP A 280 -2.49 -4.89 12.22
C ASP A 280 -1.49 -5.76 11.44
N VAL A 281 -0.59 -6.41 12.18
CA VAL A 281 0.52 -7.18 11.61
C VAL A 281 0.26 -8.66 11.75
N PHE A 282 0.32 -9.38 10.63
CA PHE A 282 0.39 -10.84 10.60
C PHE A 282 1.85 -11.26 10.54
N ILE A 283 2.23 -12.17 11.44
CA ILE A 283 3.57 -12.72 11.58
C ILE A 283 3.51 -14.18 11.11
N PHE A 284 4.26 -14.47 10.04
CA PHE A 284 4.33 -15.79 9.44
C PHE A 284 5.50 -16.59 10.02
N SER A 285 5.22 -17.81 10.48
CA SER A 285 6.23 -18.68 11.08
C SER A 285 7.34 -19.04 10.10
N PRO A 286 8.57 -19.24 10.60
CA PRO A 286 9.70 -19.56 9.75
C PRO A 286 9.54 -20.96 9.15
N SER A 287 9.98 -21.10 7.90
CA SER A 287 10.07 -22.37 7.17
C SER A 287 11.41 -22.48 6.44
N ALA A 288 11.81 -23.71 6.13
CA ALA A 288 12.87 -24.00 5.15
C ALA A 288 12.50 -23.54 3.73
N SER A 289 11.21 -23.50 3.42
CA SER A 289 10.66 -23.25 2.10
C SER A 289 10.04 -21.85 2.04
N LEU A 290 10.51 -21.03 1.10
CA LEU A 290 9.88 -19.74 0.78
C LEU A 290 8.40 -19.92 0.42
N THR A 291 8.08 -21.01 -0.29
CA THR A 291 6.71 -21.33 -0.70
C THR A 291 5.76 -21.46 0.49
N ASP A 292 6.23 -21.96 1.64
CA ASP A 292 5.37 -22.10 2.81
C ASP A 292 5.01 -20.74 3.41
N VAL A 293 5.95 -19.78 3.43
CA VAL A 293 5.67 -18.40 3.85
C VAL A 293 4.67 -17.74 2.89
N LEU A 294 4.83 -17.98 1.59
CA LEU A 294 3.88 -17.50 0.59
C LEU A 294 2.49 -18.15 0.74
N HIS A 295 2.41 -19.44 1.05
CA HIS A 295 1.14 -20.11 1.34
C HIS A 295 0.45 -19.54 2.59
N GLN A 296 1.20 -19.23 3.65
CA GLN A 296 0.67 -18.56 4.83
C GLN A 296 0.11 -17.18 4.46
N TYR A 297 0.84 -16.37 3.67
CA TYR A 297 0.36 -15.08 3.19
C TYR A 297 -0.90 -15.20 2.30
N PHE A 298 -0.89 -16.10 1.32
CA PHE A 298 -2.05 -16.34 0.44
C PHE A 298 -3.26 -16.94 1.15
N SER A 299 -3.07 -17.59 2.29
CA SER A 299 -4.19 -18.05 3.12
C SER A 299 -5.03 -16.88 3.63
N ILE A 300 -4.40 -15.72 3.89
CA ILE A 300 -5.05 -14.48 4.32
C ILE A 300 -5.60 -13.72 3.13
N ILE A 301 -4.73 -13.35 2.17
CA ILE A 301 -5.11 -12.42 1.10
C ILE A 301 -5.88 -13.08 -0.05
N GLY A 302 -5.91 -14.42 -0.08
CA GLY A 302 -6.50 -15.21 -1.16
C GLY A 302 -5.47 -15.64 -2.20
N LYS A 303 -5.69 -16.82 -2.78
CA LYS A 303 -4.84 -17.37 -3.83
C LYS A 303 -5.03 -16.61 -5.15
N PRO A 304 -3.98 -16.49 -5.97
CA PRO A 304 -4.10 -15.95 -7.32
C PRO A 304 -5.15 -16.69 -8.15
N MET A 305 -5.84 -15.97 -9.03
CA MET A 305 -6.77 -16.60 -9.98
C MET A 305 -6.01 -17.50 -10.94
N ILE A 306 -6.68 -18.57 -11.40
CA ILE A 306 -6.16 -19.36 -12.52
C ILE A 306 -6.52 -18.61 -13.80
N PRO A 307 -5.55 -18.13 -14.60
CA PRO A 307 -5.84 -17.37 -15.81
C PRO A 307 -6.43 -18.28 -16.90
N PRO A 308 -7.16 -17.73 -17.88
CA PRO A 308 -7.56 -18.50 -19.05
C PRO A 308 -6.33 -18.83 -19.91
N ILE A 309 -6.25 -20.06 -20.44
CA ILE A 309 -5.06 -20.56 -21.18
C ILE A 309 -4.64 -19.62 -22.30
N TRP A 310 -5.59 -18.97 -22.98
CA TRP A 310 -5.28 -18.08 -24.09
C TRP A 310 -4.41 -16.87 -23.68
N SER A 311 -4.50 -16.44 -22.42
CA SER A 311 -3.76 -15.28 -21.89
C SER A 311 -2.28 -15.54 -21.64
N LEU A 312 -1.85 -16.81 -21.68
CA LEU A 312 -0.44 -17.19 -21.56
C LEU A 312 0.31 -17.17 -22.91
N ASN A 313 -0.41 -16.91 -24.01
CA ASN A 313 0.21 -16.79 -25.32
C ASN A 313 0.88 -15.42 -25.51
N TYR A 314 1.58 -15.24 -26.63
CA TYR A 314 2.15 -13.94 -26.98
C TYR A 314 1.08 -12.91 -27.36
N HIS A 315 1.20 -11.73 -26.78
CA HIS A 315 0.28 -10.60 -26.88
C HIS A 315 0.97 -9.43 -27.60
N LEU A 316 0.24 -8.67 -28.42
CA LEU A 316 0.76 -7.45 -29.07
C LEU A 316 -0.14 -6.25 -28.80
N SER A 317 0.47 -5.19 -28.27
CA SER A 317 -0.17 -3.91 -27.97
C SER A 317 0.69 -2.75 -28.47
N ARG A 318 0.06 -1.57 -28.55
CA ARG A 318 0.71 -0.26 -28.51
C ARG A 318 -0.33 0.84 -28.33
N TYR A 319 0.08 1.95 -27.73
CA TYR A 319 -0.57 3.23 -27.95
C TYR A 319 -0.25 3.74 -29.37
N GLY A 320 -1.27 4.21 -30.09
CA GLY A 320 -1.11 4.90 -31.38
C GLY A 320 -1.18 3.99 -32.60
N TYR A 321 -2.09 3.01 -32.63
CA TYR A 321 -2.49 2.39 -33.90
C TYR A 321 -3.22 3.40 -34.81
N GLY A 322 -3.96 4.33 -34.21
CA GLY A 322 -4.58 5.48 -34.89
C GLY A 322 -5.88 5.21 -35.64
N ASN A 323 -6.03 4.07 -36.32
CA ASN A 323 -7.28 3.64 -36.98
C ASN A 323 -7.33 2.13 -37.26
N ASP A 324 -8.51 1.63 -37.66
CA ASP A 324 -8.75 0.22 -37.95
C ASP A 324 -7.96 -0.33 -39.16
N TYR A 325 -7.60 0.51 -40.13
CA TYR A 325 -6.77 0.12 -41.28
C TYR A 325 -5.34 -0.19 -40.84
N ALA A 326 -4.71 0.72 -40.10
CA ALA A 326 -3.37 0.54 -39.57
C ALA A 326 -3.30 -0.66 -38.62
N PHE A 327 -4.30 -0.83 -37.76
CA PHE A 327 -4.43 -2.01 -36.91
C PHE A 327 -4.51 -3.31 -37.72
N THR A 328 -5.33 -3.35 -38.77
CA THR A 328 -5.42 -4.51 -39.68
C THR A 328 -4.08 -4.82 -40.34
N LYS A 329 -3.34 -3.79 -40.80
CA LYS A 329 -2.01 -3.97 -41.40
C LYS A 329 -0.99 -4.55 -40.44
N VAL A 330 -1.10 -4.24 -39.14
CA VAL A 330 -0.27 -4.87 -38.10
C VAL A 330 -0.61 -6.35 -37.94
N ILE A 331 -1.89 -6.73 -38.00
CA ILE A 331 -2.28 -8.14 -37.95
C ILE A 331 -1.74 -8.89 -39.18
N GLU A 332 -2.01 -8.38 -40.38
CA GLU A 332 -1.62 -8.99 -41.66
C GLU A 332 -0.11 -9.20 -41.76
N ARG A 333 0.71 -8.19 -41.45
CA ARG A 333 2.17 -8.29 -41.58
C ARG A 333 2.77 -9.34 -40.62
N ASN A 334 2.20 -9.51 -39.42
CA ASN A 334 2.68 -10.49 -38.45
C ASN A 334 2.29 -11.91 -38.88
N ASP A 335 1.08 -12.08 -39.41
CA ASP A 335 0.62 -13.36 -39.96
C ASP A 335 1.44 -13.78 -41.19
N GLN A 336 1.72 -12.85 -42.11
CA GLN A 336 2.58 -13.08 -43.27
C GLN A 336 4.00 -13.51 -42.87
N LYS A 337 4.51 -13.00 -41.74
CA LYS A 337 5.82 -13.35 -41.21
C LYS A 337 5.80 -14.59 -40.30
N GLY A 338 4.66 -15.23 -40.11
CA GLY A 338 4.53 -16.43 -39.26
C GLY A 338 4.69 -16.15 -37.75
N ILE A 339 4.56 -14.89 -37.30
CA ILE A 339 4.65 -14.54 -35.88
C ILE A 339 3.36 -14.99 -35.17
N LYS A 340 3.49 -15.88 -34.18
CA LYS A 340 2.37 -16.54 -33.50
C LYS A 340 1.69 -15.64 -32.44
N ILE A 341 1.16 -14.50 -32.86
CA ILE A 341 0.39 -13.60 -31.97
C ILE A 341 -1.03 -14.15 -31.79
N LYS A 342 -1.44 -14.36 -30.53
CA LYS A 342 -2.76 -14.88 -30.20
C LYS A 342 -3.71 -13.85 -29.62
N THR A 343 -3.18 -12.77 -29.06
CA THR A 343 -3.99 -11.70 -28.47
C THR A 343 -3.52 -10.35 -28.98
N TYR A 344 -4.44 -9.56 -29.49
CA TYR A 344 -4.19 -8.16 -29.86
C TYR A 344 -4.86 -7.25 -28.85
N TRP A 345 -4.29 -6.07 -28.66
CA TRP A 345 -4.74 -5.11 -27.66
C TRP A 345 -5.06 -3.78 -28.35
N LEU A 346 -6.06 -3.07 -27.85
CA LEU A 346 -6.36 -1.71 -28.27
C LEU A 346 -6.25 -0.77 -27.06
N ASP A 347 -5.37 0.20 -27.19
CA ASP A 347 -5.27 1.37 -26.34
C ASP A 347 -6.38 2.38 -26.69
N ILE A 348 -6.42 3.53 -26.02
CA ILE A 348 -7.49 4.55 -26.06
C ILE A 348 -7.82 5.11 -27.47
N ASP A 349 -7.03 4.79 -28.49
CA ASP A 349 -7.27 5.18 -29.89
C ASP A 349 -8.62 4.73 -30.43
N TYR A 350 -9.11 3.57 -29.97
CA TYR A 350 -10.38 3.00 -30.47
C TYR A 350 -11.59 3.81 -30.00
N MET A 351 -11.44 4.54 -28.90
CA MET A 351 -12.52 5.30 -28.26
C MET A 351 -12.82 6.60 -29.01
N ASN A 352 -14.09 7.00 -29.06
CA ASN A 352 -14.46 8.32 -29.55
C ASN A 352 -13.99 9.38 -28.54
N GLN A 353 -13.01 10.21 -28.93
CA GLN A 353 -12.41 11.24 -28.07
C GLN A 353 -11.92 10.69 -26.72
N LYS A 354 -11.38 9.46 -26.68
CA LYS A 354 -10.84 8.82 -25.47
C LYS A 354 -11.89 8.62 -24.35
N ARG A 355 -13.17 8.54 -24.72
CA ARG A 355 -14.28 8.27 -23.79
C ARG A 355 -14.55 6.77 -23.73
N ASP A 356 -14.52 6.20 -22.54
CA ASP A 356 -14.87 4.81 -22.27
C ASP A 356 -16.19 4.36 -22.94
N PHE A 357 -16.34 3.06 -23.22
CA PHE A 357 -17.58 2.51 -23.81
C PHE A 357 -18.07 3.18 -25.11
N THR A 358 -17.17 3.81 -25.87
CA THR A 358 -17.47 4.37 -27.19
C THR A 358 -16.56 3.78 -28.26
N LEU A 359 -17.00 3.87 -29.52
CA LEU A 359 -16.22 3.49 -30.69
C LEU A 359 -16.05 4.70 -31.60
N SER A 360 -14.80 5.05 -31.92
CA SER A 360 -14.44 6.12 -32.84
C SER A 360 -14.82 5.75 -34.27
N GLU A 361 -15.20 6.75 -35.08
CA GLU A 361 -15.44 6.58 -36.52
C GLU A 361 -14.20 6.05 -37.26
N LYS A 362 -12.99 6.36 -36.75
CA LYS A 362 -11.72 5.81 -37.26
C LYS A 362 -11.58 4.29 -37.06
N PHE A 363 -12.43 3.71 -36.20
CA PHE A 363 -12.46 2.30 -35.86
C PHE A 363 -13.81 1.63 -36.19
N LYS A 364 -14.63 2.21 -37.07
CA LYS A 364 -15.96 1.66 -37.41
C LYS A 364 -15.96 0.22 -37.90
N ARG A 365 -14.88 -0.28 -38.52
CA ARG A 365 -14.79 -1.69 -38.98
C ARG A 365 -14.28 -2.64 -37.91
N LEU A 366 -13.96 -2.13 -36.71
CA LEU A 366 -13.43 -2.93 -35.62
C LEU A 366 -14.30 -4.15 -35.28
N PRO A 367 -15.64 -4.06 -35.21
CA PRO A 367 -16.48 -5.23 -34.90
C PRO A 367 -16.29 -6.36 -35.93
N MET A 368 -16.17 -6.02 -37.22
CA MET A 368 -15.89 -6.98 -38.29
C MET A 368 -14.47 -7.55 -38.19
N ILE A 369 -13.48 -6.73 -37.83
CA ILE A 369 -12.09 -7.17 -37.64
C ILE A 369 -12.01 -8.17 -36.48
N ILE A 370 -12.67 -7.89 -35.37
CA ILE A 370 -12.71 -8.80 -34.21
C ILE A 370 -13.37 -10.12 -34.58
N LYS A 371 -14.49 -10.09 -35.31
CA LYS A 371 -15.12 -11.32 -35.81
C LYS A 371 -14.15 -12.18 -36.63
N LYS A 372 -13.32 -11.57 -37.49
CA LYS A 372 -12.27 -12.28 -38.23
C LYS A 372 -11.18 -12.83 -37.31
N LEU A 373 -10.72 -12.05 -36.32
CA LEU A 373 -9.77 -12.52 -35.30
C LEU A 373 -10.30 -13.76 -34.57
N HIS A 374 -11.57 -13.75 -34.17
CA HIS A 374 -12.21 -14.89 -33.50
C HIS A 374 -12.28 -16.13 -34.39
N MET A 375 -12.60 -15.99 -35.69
CA MET A 375 -12.54 -17.11 -36.65
C MET A 375 -11.14 -17.70 -36.78
N MET A 376 -10.10 -16.88 -36.58
CA MET A 376 -8.69 -17.29 -36.55
C MET A 376 -8.22 -17.78 -35.17
N LYS A 377 -9.15 -17.96 -34.22
CA LYS A 377 -8.87 -18.36 -32.83
C LYS A 377 -7.90 -17.39 -32.12
N LYS A 378 -7.99 -16.10 -32.45
CA LYS A 378 -7.28 -15.00 -31.78
C LYS A 378 -8.24 -14.27 -30.83
N LYS A 379 -7.66 -13.49 -29.92
CA LYS A 379 -8.36 -12.76 -28.85
C LYS A 379 -8.08 -11.27 -28.94
N ILE A 380 -9.01 -10.47 -28.40
CA ILE A 380 -8.82 -9.03 -28.28
C ILE A 380 -9.05 -8.54 -26.86
N VAL A 381 -8.13 -7.69 -26.39
CA VAL A 381 -8.22 -6.98 -25.11
C VAL A 381 -8.34 -5.49 -25.41
N ILE A 382 -9.19 -4.79 -24.66
CA ILE A 382 -9.36 -3.34 -24.78
C ILE A 382 -9.02 -2.68 -23.45
N ILE A 383 -8.44 -1.47 -23.51
CA ILE A 383 -8.24 -0.63 -22.34
C ILE A 383 -9.58 0.01 -21.88
N LEU A 384 -9.75 0.21 -20.59
CA LEU A 384 -10.78 1.05 -19.97
C LEU A 384 -10.12 1.88 -18.87
N ASP A 385 -10.54 3.13 -18.75
CA ASP A 385 -10.07 4.06 -17.72
C ASP A 385 -11.19 4.38 -16.73
N PRO A 386 -10.92 4.50 -15.41
CA PRO A 386 -11.96 4.81 -14.43
C PRO A 386 -12.54 6.22 -14.60
N GLY A 387 -11.85 7.14 -15.28
CA GLY A 387 -12.34 8.51 -15.48
C GLY A 387 -13.47 8.60 -16.50
N ILE A 388 -14.71 8.83 -16.05
CA ILE A 388 -15.89 8.97 -16.91
C ILE A 388 -16.11 10.44 -17.29
N TYR A 389 -16.02 10.75 -18.58
CA TYR A 389 -16.21 12.09 -19.12
C TYR A 389 -17.53 12.74 -18.69
N VAL A 390 -17.49 14.01 -18.29
CA VAL A 390 -18.66 14.78 -17.84
C VAL A 390 -19.41 15.34 -19.04
N ASP A 391 -20.56 14.75 -19.37
CA ASP A 391 -21.43 15.16 -20.48
C ASP A 391 -22.85 14.60 -20.31
N GLU A 392 -23.84 15.48 -20.29
CA GLU A 392 -25.26 15.12 -20.10
C GLU A 392 -25.85 14.26 -21.21
N ASN A 393 -25.17 14.16 -22.37
CA ASN A 393 -25.58 13.30 -23.48
C ASN A 393 -24.74 12.01 -23.56
N TYR A 394 -23.87 11.76 -22.59
CA TYR A 394 -22.98 10.61 -22.59
C TYR A 394 -23.49 9.52 -21.65
N PHE A 395 -23.93 8.40 -22.26
CA PHE A 395 -24.65 7.33 -21.57
C PHE A 395 -23.98 6.80 -20.28
N PRO A 396 -22.67 6.50 -20.24
CA PRO A 396 -22.00 6.08 -19.00
C PRO A 396 -22.09 7.10 -17.86
N TYR A 397 -21.96 8.39 -18.18
CA TYR A 397 -22.09 9.48 -17.21
C TYR A 397 -23.53 9.59 -16.68
N VAL A 398 -24.52 9.68 -17.59
CA VAL A 398 -25.93 9.78 -17.23
C VAL A 398 -26.37 8.60 -16.36
N LYS A 399 -26.01 7.37 -16.75
CA LYS A 399 -26.31 6.19 -15.92
C LYS A 399 -25.56 6.22 -14.59
N GLY A 400 -24.32 6.68 -14.55
CA GLY A 400 -23.58 6.81 -13.29
C GLY A 400 -24.26 7.78 -12.31
N LEU A 401 -24.85 8.87 -12.81
CA LEU A 401 -25.68 9.78 -12.02
C LEU A 401 -26.96 9.09 -11.51
N GLU A 402 -27.68 8.36 -12.37
CA GLU A 402 -28.89 7.62 -11.99
C GLU A 402 -28.61 6.57 -10.89
N TYR A 403 -27.48 5.86 -10.97
CA TYR A 403 -27.07 4.88 -9.96
C TYR A 403 -26.42 5.51 -8.72
N GLN A 404 -26.12 6.81 -8.76
CA GLN A 404 -25.44 7.60 -7.72
C GLN A 404 -24.09 7.00 -7.31
N ILE A 405 -23.26 6.59 -8.28
CA ILE A 405 -22.02 5.83 -8.04
C ILE A 405 -20.75 6.65 -8.11
N PHE A 406 -20.80 7.97 -8.30
CA PHE A 406 -19.58 8.77 -8.41
C PHE A 406 -19.07 9.21 -7.03
N ILE A 407 -17.75 9.22 -6.88
CA ILE A 407 -17.06 9.73 -5.69
C ILE A 407 -17.45 11.19 -5.47
N LYS A 408 -17.67 11.55 -4.20
CA LYS A 408 -18.11 12.89 -3.82
C LYS A 408 -16.94 13.72 -3.28
N ASN A 409 -16.99 15.03 -3.46
CA ASN A 409 -16.10 15.96 -2.77
C ASN A 409 -16.60 16.25 -1.33
N SER A 410 -15.95 17.18 -0.63
CA SER A 410 -16.36 17.57 0.72
C SER A 410 -17.76 18.19 0.81
N THR A 411 -18.24 18.85 -0.26
CA THR A 411 -19.58 19.48 -0.35
C THR A 411 -20.69 18.52 -0.79
N ASN A 412 -20.39 17.23 -0.99
CA ASN A 412 -21.27 16.18 -1.49
C ASN A 412 -21.63 16.26 -2.99
N ASP A 413 -20.96 17.10 -3.76
CA ASP A 413 -21.02 17.10 -5.22
C ASP A 413 -20.09 16.02 -5.79
N ASN A 414 -20.28 15.62 -7.05
CA ASN A 414 -19.33 14.70 -7.68
C ASN A 414 -17.96 15.39 -7.78
N ILE A 415 -16.88 14.70 -7.37
CA ILE A 415 -15.55 15.23 -7.60
C ILE A 415 -15.22 15.20 -9.09
N ILE A 416 -14.71 16.31 -9.61
CA ILE A 416 -14.35 16.45 -11.02
C ILE A 416 -12.82 16.54 -11.12
N GLY A 417 -12.21 15.52 -11.71
CA GLY A 417 -10.80 15.49 -12.08
C GLY A 417 -10.61 15.74 -13.57
N LYS A 418 -9.42 15.42 -14.06
CA LYS A 418 -9.06 15.55 -15.46
C LYS A 418 -8.15 14.40 -15.89
N VAL A 419 -8.56 13.65 -16.91
CA VAL A 419 -7.73 12.61 -17.54
C VAL A 419 -7.86 12.69 -19.07
N TRP A 420 -7.66 11.59 -19.78
CA TRP A 420 -7.61 11.50 -21.24
C TRP A 420 -8.74 12.21 -22.02
N PRO A 421 -10.04 12.06 -21.68
CA PRO A 421 -11.12 12.73 -22.41
C PRO A 421 -11.37 14.19 -21.97
N GLY A 422 -10.64 14.69 -20.97
CA GLY A 422 -10.89 16.01 -20.36
C GLY A 422 -11.44 15.87 -18.94
N ASN A 423 -12.46 16.67 -18.60
CA ASN A 423 -13.05 16.66 -17.26
C ASN A 423 -13.81 15.36 -17.01
N VAL A 424 -13.52 14.69 -15.90
CA VAL A 424 -14.08 13.37 -15.57
C VAL A 424 -14.60 13.32 -14.14
N VAL A 425 -15.57 12.44 -13.92
CA VAL A 425 -15.97 11.93 -12.60
C VAL A 425 -15.47 10.49 -12.44
N TYR A 426 -15.26 10.06 -11.20
CA TYR A 426 -14.70 8.74 -10.90
C TYR A 426 -15.74 7.84 -10.24
N PRO A 427 -15.99 6.62 -10.75
CA PRO A 427 -16.81 5.61 -10.10
C PRO A 427 -16.23 5.23 -8.74
N ASP A 428 -17.10 5.16 -7.75
CA ASP A 428 -16.85 4.58 -6.45
C ASP A 428 -17.08 3.07 -6.52
N PHE A 429 -16.01 2.30 -6.72
CA PHE A 429 -16.07 0.84 -6.77
C PHE A 429 -16.37 0.19 -5.40
N THR A 430 -16.49 0.97 -4.33
CA THR A 430 -16.97 0.51 -3.02
C THR A 430 -18.50 0.62 -2.88
N HIS A 431 -19.15 1.38 -3.76
CA HIS A 431 -20.59 1.61 -3.74
C HIS A 431 -21.39 0.36 -4.12
N THR A 432 -22.49 0.08 -3.41
CA THR A 432 -23.28 -1.15 -3.61
C THR A 432 -23.93 -1.27 -5.00
N ASN A 433 -24.21 -0.13 -5.64
CA ASN A 433 -24.77 -0.08 -7.00
C ASN A 433 -23.73 -0.13 -8.13
N VAL A 434 -22.44 0.05 -7.86
CA VAL A 434 -21.42 0.19 -8.91
C VAL A 434 -21.33 -1.05 -9.79
N THR A 435 -21.49 -2.25 -9.22
CA THR A 435 -21.49 -3.50 -9.98
C THR A 435 -22.65 -3.56 -10.98
N LYS A 436 -23.82 -2.97 -10.68
CA LYS A 436 -24.96 -2.94 -11.62
C LYS A 436 -24.67 -2.01 -12.79
N TRP A 437 -24.15 -0.82 -12.49
CA TRP A 437 -23.73 0.15 -13.50
C TRP A 437 -22.62 -0.43 -14.39
N TRP A 438 -21.54 -0.95 -13.80
CA TRP A 438 -20.40 -1.53 -14.53
C TRP A 438 -20.80 -2.72 -15.40
N ARG A 439 -21.67 -3.60 -14.89
CA ARG A 439 -22.25 -4.70 -15.68
C ARG A 439 -23.02 -4.18 -16.89
N SER A 440 -23.83 -3.14 -16.71
CA SER A 440 -24.58 -2.52 -17.79
C SER A 440 -23.64 -1.95 -18.86
N MET A 441 -22.62 -1.18 -18.45
CA MET A 441 -21.64 -0.59 -19.37
C MET A 441 -20.89 -1.65 -20.17
N ILE A 442 -20.33 -2.65 -19.49
CA ILE A 442 -19.59 -3.75 -20.12
C ILE A 442 -20.51 -4.55 -21.06
N ASN A 443 -21.70 -4.96 -20.61
CA ASN A 443 -22.64 -5.72 -21.44
C ASN A 443 -23.00 -4.96 -22.71
N THR A 444 -23.40 -3.69 -22.58
CA THR A 444 -23.80 -2.86 -23.71
C THR A 444 -22.64 -2.69 -24.68
N PHE A 445 -21.45 -2.35 -24.18
CA PHE A 445 -20.32 -2.11 -25.07
C PHE A 445 -19.81 -3.40 -25.74
N GLN A 446 -19.93 -4.55 -25.08
CA GLN A 446 -19.55 -5.83 -25.66
C GLN A 446 -20.43 -6.23 -26.86
N THR A 447 -21.67 -5.71 -26.95
CA THR A 447 -22.52 -5.88 -28.16
C THR A 447 -21.99 -5.10 -29.36
N VAL A 448 -21.25 -4.01 -29.13
CA VAL A 448 -20.62 -3.19 -30.17
C VAL A 448 -19.23 -3.74 -30.50
N VAL A 449 -18.41 -3.96 -29.47
CA VAL A 449 -17.04 -4.44 -29.57
C VAL A 449 -16.94 -5.76 -28.80
N PRO A 450 -16.95 -6.93 -29.45
CA PRO A 450 -16.96 -8.22 -28.74
C PRO A 450 -15.56 -8.59 -28.21
N PHE A 451 -15.09 -7.88 -27.18
CA PHE A 451 -13.79 -8.11 -26.54
C PHE A 451 -13.77 -9.36 -25.65
N ASP A 452 -12.58 -9.92 -25.45
CA ASP A 452 -12.33 -11.16 -24.70
C ASP A 452 -11.70 -10.93 -23.31
N GLY A 453 -11.13 -9.74 -23.09
CA GLY A 453 -10.46 -9.35 -21.85
C GLY A 453 -10.44 -7.84 -21.67
N LEU A 454 -10.20 -7.39 -20.44
CA LEU A 454 -10.14 -5.96 -20.10
C LEU A 454 -8.76 -5.60 -19.55
N TRP A 455 -8.26 -4.47 -19.99
CA TRP A 455 -7.10 -3.79 -19.41
C TRP A 455 -7.65 -2.56 -18.68
N ILE A 456 -7.63 -2.57 -17.34
CA ILE A 456 -8.06 -1.44 -16.52
C ILE A 456 -6.83 -0.62 -16.12
N ASP A 457 -6.73 0.60 -16.63
CA ASP A 457 -5.57 1.47 -16.46
C ASP A 457 -5.94 2.74 -15.67
N MET A 458 -4.95 3.57 -15.32
CA MET A 458 -5.17 4.87 -14.67
C MET A 458 -5.85 4.79 -13.29
N ASN A 459 -5.72 3.65 -12.61
CA ASN A 459 -6.52 3.28 -11.45
C ASN A 459 -5.78 3.29 -10.10
N GLU A 460 -4.73 4.12 -9.99
CA GLU A 460 -4.12 4.49 -8.70
C GLU A 460 -5.10 5.11 -7.69
N LEU A 461 -6.02 6.03 -7.99
CA LEU A 461 -6.48 6.59 -9.29
C LEU A 461 -5.67 7.79 -9.78
N ALA A 462 -5.40 7.85 -11.08
CA ALA A 462 -4.66 8.92 -11.70
C ALA A 462 -5.52 10.16 -11.99
N ASN A 463 -4.91 11.33 -11.85
CA ASN A 463 -5.51 12.62 -12.15
C ASN A 463 -4.44 13.58 -12.71
N PHE A 464 -4.73 14.26 -13.82
CA PHE A 464 -3.78 15.20 -14.44
C PHE A 464 -3.75 16.57 -13.73
N VAL A 465 -4.59 16.74 -12.70
CA VAL A 465 -4.56 17.87 -11.77
C VAL A 465 -4.43 17.35 -10.34
N ASP A 466 -3.90 18.17 -9.45
CA ASP A 466 -3.80 17.81 -8.04
C ASP A 466 -5.16 18.02 -7.36
N GLY A 467 -5.79 16.92 -6.94
CA GLY A 467 -7.07 16.94 -6.26
C GLY A 467 -8.27 17.01 -7.20
N SER A 468 -8.67 18.21 -7.61
CA SER A 468 -9.81 18.42 -8.51
C SER A 468 -9.56 19.61 -9.42
N ILE A 469 -10.40 19.79 -10.43
CA ILE A 469 -10.33 21.00 -11.28
C ILE A 469 -10.57 22.31 -10.51
N TYR A 470 -11.10 22.22 -9.28
CA TYR A 470 -11.31 23.34 -8.36
C TYR A 470 -10.31 23.36 -7.19
N GLY A 471 -9.30 22.47 -7.20
CA GLY A 471 -8.43 22.22 -6.06
C GLY A 471 -9.13 21.43 -4.94
N CYS A 472 -8.56 21.46 -3.74
CA CYS A 472 -9.12 20.80 -2.55
C CYS A 472 -9.44 21.83 -1.48
N THR A 473 -10.44 21.53 -0.65
CA THR A 473 -10.73 22.32 0.55
C THR A 473 -9.60 22.13 1.58
N ILE A 474 -9.27 23.19 2.33
CA ILE A 474 -8.28 23.10 3.39
C ILE A 474 -8.83 22.22 4.50
N ASN A 475 -8.19 21.08 4.73
CA ASN A 475 -8.58 20.14 5.77
C ASN A 475 -7.38 19.26 6.16
N ARG A 476 -7.48 18.60 7.31
CA ARG A 476 -6.40 17.77 7.87
C ARG A 476 -6.01 16.54 7.04
N TYR A 477 -6.84 16.09 6.10
CA TYR A 477 -6.51 14.94 5.24
C TYR A 477 -5.71 15.37 4.02
N ASP A 478 -6.08 16.50 3.41
CA ASP A 478 -5.33 17.10 2.29
C ASP A 478 -4.06 17.83 2.79
N ASN A 479 -4.03 18.24 4.06
CA ASN A 479 -2.90 18.88 4.73
C ASN A 479 -2.58 18.18 6.07
N PRO A 480 -2.05 16.94 6.05
CA PRO A 480 -1.68 16.22 7.26
C PRO A 480 -0.50 16.90 7.97
N GLN A 481 -0.39 16.69 9.28
CA GLN A 481 0.72 17.24 10.08
C GLN A 481 2.09 16.67 9.67
N TYR A 482 2.11 15.40 9.28
CA TYR A 482 3.28 14.73 8.71
C TYR A 482 3.13 14.62 7.21
N ILE A 483 4.12 15.12 6.46
CA ILE A 483 4.19 15.01 5.01
C ILE A 483 5.24 13.93 4.69
N PRO A 484 4.84 12.77 4.15
CA PRO A 484 5.75 11.67 3.87
C PRO A 484 6.66 11.97 2.67
N HIS A 485 7.67 11.12 2.47
CA HIS A 485 8.69 11.29 1.42
C HIS A 485 8.20 10.84 0.04
N ILE A 486 7.01 11.28 -0.37
CA ILE A 486 6.36 10.93 -1.63
C ILE A 486 6.52 12.01 -2.69
N MET A 487 6.30 11.62 -3.94
CA MET A 487 6.29 12.55 -5.08
C MET A 487 5.31 13.71 -4.87
N GLY A 488 5.74 14.92 -5.24
CA GLY A 488 4.94 16.14 -5.10
C GLY A 488 4.76 16.67 -3.66
N HIS A 489 5.31 15.98 -2.64
CA HIS A 489 5.25 16.37 -1.23
C HIS A 489 3.81 16.60 -0.69
N LYS A 490 2.83 15.87 -1.23
CA LYS A 490 1.43 15.90 -0.78
C LYS A 490 0.70 14.66 -1.28
N LEU A 491 -0.27 14.18 -0.50
CA LEU A 491 -0.99 12.94 -0.79
C LEU A 491 -1.87 13.04 -2.04
N ASN A 492 -2.42 14.21 -2.35
CA ASN A 492 -3.29 14.45 -3.51
C ASN A 492 -2.54 14.83 -4.79
N TYR A 493 -1.21 14.66 -4.84
CA TYR A 493 -0.42 14.92 -6.03
C TYR A 493 -0.78 13.92 -7.13
N ARG A 494 -1.27 14.45 -8.27
CA ARG A 494 -1.78 13.68 -9.42
C ARG A 494 -2.81 12.59 -9.06
N THR A 495 -3.61 12.83 -8.02
CA THR A 495 -4.77 12.00 -7.67
C THR A 495 -5.91 12.91 -7.19
N ILE A 496 -6.96 12.39 -6.57
CA ILE A 496 -8.08 13.20 -6.06
C ILE A 496 -7.86 13.73 -4.64
N CYS A 497 -8.75 14.62 -4.17
CA CYS A 497 -8.65 15.18 -2.82
C CYS A 497 -8.79 14.09 -1.75
N MET A 498 -7.98 14.14 -0.69
CA MET A 498 -7.94 13.12 0.36
C MET A 498 -9.23 13.06 1.19
N SER A 499 -9.95 14.18 1.26
CA SER A 499 -11.26 14.29 1.89
C SER A 499 -12.42 13.76 1.03
N SER A 500 -12.18 13.31 -0.21
CA SER A 500 -13.22 12.82 -1.11
C SER A 500 -13.89 11.58 -0.53
N LYS A 501 -15.22 11.52 -0.62
CA LYS A 501 -16.07 10.55 0.04
C LYS A 501 -16.43 9.40 -0.89
N TYR A 502 -16.12 8.20 -0.42
CA TYR A 502 -16.58 6.92 -0.94
C TYR A 502 -17.71 6.41 -0.06
N TYR A 503 -18.48 5.45 -0.56
CA TYR A 503 -19.49 4.73 0.19
C TYR A 503 -18.92 4.06 1.45
N LYS A 504 -17.69 3.52 1.36
CA LYS A 504 -17.02 2.85 2.48
C LYS A 504 -16.11 3.75 3.33
N GLY A 505 -15.83 5.00 2.95
CA GLY A 505 -14.85 5.82 3.65
C GLY A 505 -14.45 7.08 2.89
N ILE A 506 -13.18 7.45 3.00
CA ILE A 506 -12.60 8.62 2.31
C ILE A 506 -11.34 8.21 1.55
N GLU A 507 -10.99 8.99 0.53
CA GLU A 507 -9.80 8.79 -0.30
C GLU A 507 -8.55 8.55 0.56
N TYR A 508 -8.33 9.34 1.60
CA TYR A 508 -7.20 9.20 2.53
C TYR A 508 -6.96 7.77 3.07
N ASN A 509 -8.02 6.97 3.19
CA ASN A 509 -7.98 5.59 3.67
C ASN A 509 -8.08 4.56 2.53
N ILE A 510 -8.78 4.91 1.45
CA ILE A 510 -9.17 3.98 0.37
C ILE A 510 -8.24 4.06 -0.85
N HIS A 511 -7.45 5.12 -1.00
CA HIS A 511 -6.60 5.39 -2.16
C HIS A 511 -5.86 4.14 -2.68
N ASN A 512 -5.04 3.50 -1.83
CA ASN A 512 -4.29 2.29 -2.19
C ASN A 512 -5.18 1.06 -2.52
N LEU A 513 -6.50 1.11 -2.27
CA LEU A 513 -7.47 0.05 -2.53
C LEU A 513 -8.33 0.31 -3.79
N TYR A 514 -8.20 1.46 -4.46
CA TYR A 514 -9.07 1.81 -5.59
C TYR A 514 -9.10 0.71 -6.67
N ALA A 515 -7.91 0.37 -7.20
CA ALA A 515 -7.75 -0.70 -8.18
C ALA A 515 -8.18 -2.08 -7.66
N TYR A 516 -8.04 -2.35 -6.35
CA TYR A 516 -8.53 -3.61 -5.76
C TYR A 516 -10.05 -3.73 -5.91
N TYR A 517 -10.80 -2.66 -5.61
CA TYR A 517 -12.26 -2.67 -5.74
C TYR A 517 -12.71 -2.67 -7.20
N GLU A 518 -12.01 -1.96 -8.08
CA GLU A 518 -12.28 -1.99 -9.52
C GLU A 518 -12.05 -3.39 -10.11
N ALA A 519 -10.88 -3.99 -9.87
CA ALA A 519 -10.56 -5.34 -10.36
C ALA A 519 -11.51 -6.38 -9.79
N LYS A 520 -11.86 -6.31 -8.50
CA LYS A 520 -12.87 -7.20 -7.89
C LYS A 520 -14.24 -7.06 -8.55
N THR A 521 -14.66 -5.84 -8.84
CA THR A 521 -15.95 -5.57 -9.50
C THR A 521 -15.95 -6.08 -10.94
N THR A 522 -14.89 -5.80 -11.68
CA THR A 522 -14.69 -6.27 -13.06
C THR A 522 -14.65 -7.79 -13.14
N PHE A 523 -13.89 -8.44 -12.25
CA PHE A 523 -13.82 -9.90 -12.15
C PHE A 523 -15.20 -10.52 -11.91
N LYS A 524 -15.97 -9.96 -10.98
CA LYS A 524 -17.33 -10.42 -10.70
C LYS A 524 -18.23 -10.30 -11.93
N VAL A 525 -18.25 -9.13 -12.57
CA VAL A 525 -19.06 -8.87 -13.76
C VAL A 525 -18.73 -9.83 -14.90
N MET A 526 -17.45 -9.98 -15.24
CA MET A 526 -17.02 -10.81 -16.37
C MET A 526 -17.22 -12.32 -16.11
N THR A 527 -17.06 -12.75 -14.85
CA THR A 527 -17.30 -14.16 -14.45
C THR A 527 -18.79 -14.50 -14.57
N GLU A 528 -19.68 -13.61 -14.11
CA GLU A 528 -21.13 -13.81 -14.17
C GLU A 528 -21.66 -13.79 -15.61
N GLN A 529 -21.07 -12.98 -16.50
CA GLN A 529 -21.46 -12.88 -17.91
C GLN A 529 -21.14 -14.15 -18.71
N SER A 530 -19.90 -14.63 -18.64
CA SER A 530 -19.41 -15.66 -19.56
C SER A 530 -19.43 -17.06 -18.98
N LYS A 531 -19.55 -17.21 -17.65
CA LYS A 531 -19.23 -18.44 -16.90
C LYS A 531 -17.82 -19.00 -17.17
N LEU A 532 -16.97 -18.25 -17.89
CA LEU A 532 -15.58 -18.56 -18.15
C LEU A 532 -14.69 -17.74 -17.22
N LYS A 533 -13.42 -18.14 -17.14
CA LYS A 533 -12.40 -17.39 -16.38
C LYS A 533 -12.13 -16.06 -17.11
N PRO A 534 -12.32 -14.91 -16.44
CA PRO A 534 -12.04 -13.62 -17.05
C PRO A 534 -10.53 -13.40 -17.21
N PHE A 535 -10.14 -12.55 -18.16
CA PHE A 535 -8.80 -11.99 -18.22
C PHE A 535 -8.90 -10.49 -17.96
N ILE A 536 -8.25 -10.06 -16.88
CA ILE A 536 -8.17 -8.67 -16.45
C ILE A 536 -6.68 -8.37 -16.23
N LEU A 537 -6.22 -7.25 -16.77
CA LEU A 537 -4.91 -6.68 -16.51
C LEU A 537 -5.12 -5.33 -15.83
N THR A 538 -4.51 -5.09 -14.66
CA THR A 538 -4.63 -3.83 -13.90
C THR A 538 -3.27 -3.19 -13.65
N ARG A 539 -3.21 -1.85 -13.61
CA ARG A 539 -1.96 -1.13 -13.32
C ARG A 539 -1.69 -1.10 -11.83
N SER A 540 -2.56 -0.39 -11.13
CA SER A 540 -2.49 -0.21 -9.68
C SER A 540 -2.90 -1.46 -8.94
N SER A 541 -2.40 -1.61 -7.72
CA SER A 541 -2.63 -2.80 -6.94
C SER A 541 -2.51 -2.61 -5.43
N PHE A 542 -3.16 -3.54 -4.72
CA PHE A 542 -2.95 -3.78 -3.29
C PHE A 542 -2.71 -5.27 -3.06
N SER A 543 -2.26 -5.63 -1.86
CA SER A 543 -2.24 -7.02 -1.42
C SER A 543 -3.57 -7.73 -1.71
N GLY A 544 -3.52 -8.93 -2.30
CA GLY A 544 -4.72 -9.68 -2.70
C GLY A 544 -5.24 -9.41 -4.12
N ILE A 545 -4.68 -8.45 -4.86
CA ILE A 545 -5.12 -8.13 -6.24
C ILE A 545 -5.09 -9.36 -7.17
N GLY A 546 -4.12 -10.27 -6.97
CA GLY A 546 -3.92 -11.45 -7.81
C GLY A 546 -5.10 -12.41 -7.83
N LYS A 547 -6.02 -12.30 -6.87
CA LYS A 547 -7.29 -13.04 -6.86
C LYS A 547 -8.24 -12.63 -8.00
N TYR A 548 -8.04 -11.44 -8.56
CA TYR A 548 -8.96 -10.84 -9.54
C TYR A 548 -8.29 -10.42 -10.85
N SER A 549 -6.99 -10.12 -10.85
CA SER A 549 -6.31 -9.55 -12.02
C SER A 549 -4.85 -9.96 -12.13
N ALA A 550 -4.32 -9.93 -13.35
CA ALA A 550 -2.89 -9.86 -13.63
C ALA A 550 -2.39 -8.41 -13.50
N LEU A 551 -1.06 -8.24 -13.43
CA LEU A 551 -0.36 -6.94 -13.38
C LEU A 551 0.68 -6.85 -14.51
N TRP A 552 1.04 -5.63 -14.90
CA TRP A 552 2.27 -5.34 -15.64
C TRP A 552 3.02 -4.21 -14.92
N SER A 553 4.32 -4.06 -15.18
CA SER A 553 5.21 -3.13 -14.47
C SER A 553 5.07 -1.65 -14.89
N GLY A 554 3.92 -1.28 -15.48
CA GLY A 554 3.68 0.08 -15.98
C GLY A 554 4.58 0.54 -17.12
N ASP A 555 4.81 1.85 -17.15
CA ASP A 555 5.38 2.60 -18.27
C ASP A 555 6.91 2.58 -18.27
N ASN A 556 7.49 1.38 -18.43
CA ASN A 556 8.94 1.22 -18.53
C ASN A 556 9.52 1.87 -19.80
N GLN A 557 10.83 2.08 -19.81
CA GLN A 557 11.53 2.68 -20.94
C GLN A 557 12.25 1.61 -21.77
N SER A 558 12.44 1.88 -23.07
CA SER A 558 13.24 1.02 -23.96
C SER A 558 14.74 1.20 -23.71
N LYS A 559 15.19 0.85 -22.50
CA LYS A 559 16.58 0.96 -22.03
C LYS A 559 17.06 -0.38 -21.47
N TRP A 560 18.37 -0.60 -21.49
CA TRP A 560 18.98 -1.80 -20.93
C TRP A 560 18.75 -1.95 -19.42
N ASP A 561 18.69 -0.83 -18.69
CA ASP A 561 18.45 -0.86 -17.23
C ASP A 561 17.02 -1.31 -16.91
N ASP A 562 16.02 -0.79 -17.62
CA ASP A 562 14.61 -1.23 -17.52
C ASP A 562 14.44 -2.71 -17.86
N LEU A 563 15.10 -3.20 -18.93
CA LEU A 563 15.10 -4.63 -19.25
C LEU A 563 15.72 -5.48 -18.13
N ARG A 564 16.80 -5.01 -17.51
CA ARG A 564 17.43 -5.70 -16.38
C ARG A 564 16.51 -5.72 -15.15
N ARG A 565 15.78 -4.63 -14.92
CA ARG A 565 14.90 -4.44 -13.76
C ARG A 565 13.52 -5.07 -13.91
N SER A 566 13.18 -5.59 -15.08
CA SER A 566 11.94 -6.37 -15.26
C SER A 566 12.02 -7.79 -14.70
N ILE A 567 13.17 -8.21 -14.16
CA ILE A 567 13.40 -9.54 -13.58
C ILE A 567 13.18 -9.56 -12.05
N PRO A 568 13.85 -8.70 -11.25
CA PRO A 568 13.50 -8.55 -9.83
C PRO A 568 12.10 -7.97 -9.67
#